data_AF-A0A7S4FGQ6-F1
#
_entry.id   AF-A0A7S4FGQ6-F1
#
_cell.length_a   1.000
_cell.length_b   1.000
_cell.length_c   1.000
_cell.angle_alpha   90.00
_cell.angle_beta   90.00
_cell.angle_gamma   90.00
#
_symmetry.space_group_name_H-M   'P 1'
#
loop_
_entity.id
_entity.type
_entity.pdbx_description
1 polymer ?
#
loop_
_entity_poly.entity_id
_entity_poly.type
_entity_poly.pdbx_seq_one_letter_code
_entity_poly.pdbx_strand_id
1 'polypeptide(L)'
;EDLEHCGGGGRLPHAAPAMVSARAKRRGLTQLGTLGSGHCVQIQIVDEIYDAEAAAAMGLHQVGRVCVVIHCGSRGLGHQVATDYLQMFEAGMKVVGMVLPDRHVACAPVGSTEGHAYFQAMNAAGNFAFCNRSVLASRVRNAFEDVFQYSARDLGLYTVYDVCHNLAKVEVHQLDGEGR
;
A
#
# COMPACT_ATOMS: atom_id res chain seq x y z
N GLU A 1 1.41 18.24 -4.54
CA GLU A 1 2.65 17.70 -3.96
C GLU A 1 2.50 16.28 -3.40
N ASP A 2 1.74 15.97 -2.33
CA ASP A 2 1.75 14.61 -1.72
C ASP A 2 1.62 13.43 -2.73
N LEU A 3 0.71 13.53 -3.69
CA LEU A 3 0.50 12.47 -4.69
C LEU A 3 1.74 12.23 -5.57
N GLU A 4 2.58 13.25 -5.81
CA GLU A 4 3.82 13.13 -6.58
C GLU A 4 4.87 12.28 -5.85
N HIS A 5 4.76 12.18 -4.52
CA HIS A 5 5.61 11.37 -3.67
C HIS A 5 5.02 9.99 -3.34
N CYS A 6 3.86 9.65 -3.93
CA CYS A 6 3.25 8.33 -3.76
C CYS A 6 3.60 7.41 -4.93
N GLY A 7 3.96 6.16 -4.63
CA GLY A 7 4.15 5.13 -5.66
C GLY A 7 2.92 5.03 -6.57
N GLY A 8 3.11 5.18 -7.89
CA GLY A 8 2.01 5.20 -8.86
C GLY A 8 1.04 6.37 -8.69
N GLY A 9 1.49 7.51 -8.14
CA GLY A 9 0.64 8.69 -7.94
C GLY A 9 -0.44 8.52 -6.86
N GLY A 10 -0.27 7.53 -5.97
CA GLY A 10 -1.27 7.19 -4.94
C GLY A 10 -2.53 6.52 -5.50
N ARG A 11 -2.50 6.08 -6.76
CA ARG A 11 -3.64 5.42 -7.42
C ARG A 11 -3.17 4.36 -8.42
N LEU A 12 -3.52 3.12 -8.12
CA LEU A 12 -3.37 1.99 -9.02
C LEU A 12 -4.48 2.01 -10.10
N PRO A 13 -4.11 1.88 -11.39
CA PRO A 13 -5.00 2.18 -12.53
C PRO A 13 -6.07 1.13 -12.80
N HIS A 14 -5.87 -0.14 -12.41
CA HIS A 14 -6.75 -1.26 -12.75
C HIS A 14 -7.75 -1.61 -11.65
N ALA A 15 -8.00 -0.71 -10.70
CA ALA A 15 -8.92 -0.96 -9.60
C ALA A 15 -10.38 -1.03 -10.10
N ALA A 16 -11.06 -2.15 -9.81
CA ALA A 16 -12.50 -2.28 -10.04
C ALA A 16 -13.24 -2.52 -8.71
N PRO A 17 -13.93 -1.51 -8.16
CA PRO A 17 -14.72 -1.67 -6.94
C PRO A 17 -15.82 -2.73 -7.04
N ALA A 18 -16.28 -3.06 -8.25
CA ALA A 18 -17.24 -4.14 -8.50
C ALA A 18 -16.67 -5.52 -8.14
N MET A 19 -15.35 -5.70 -8.24
CA MET A 19 -14.66 -6.95 -7.90
C MET A 19 -14.38 -7.09 -6.38
N VAL A 20 -14.69 -6.05 -5.60
CA VAL A 20 -14.56 -6.10 -4.13
C VAL A 20 -15.90 -6.50 -3.51
N SER A 21 -15.91 -7.60 -2.76
CA SER A 21 -17.12 -8.13 -2.13
C SER A 21 -17.77 -7.13 -1.17
N ALA A 22 -19.08 -7.24 -0.99
CA ALA A 22 -19.82 -6.41 -0.04
C ALA A 22 -19.29 -6.59 1.40
N ARG A 23 -18.82 -7.79 1.75
CA ARG A 23 -18.20 -8.09 3.06
C ARG A 23 -16.89 -7.32 3.22
N ALA A 24 -16.01 -7.33 2.21
CA ALA A 24 -14.75 -6.61 2.23
C ALA A 24 -14.98 -5.10 2.38
N LYS A 25 -15.95 -4.54 1.63
CA LYS A 25 -16.36 -3.14 1.76
C LYS A 25 -16.82 -2.82 3.18
N ARG A 26 -17.79 -3.57 3.74
CA ARG A 26 -18.29 -3.34 5.10
C ARG A 26 -17.18 -3.35 6.16
N ARG A 27 -16.22 -4.28 6.05
CA ARG A 27 -15.06 -4.35 6.97
C ARG A 27 -14.13 -3.14 6.79
N GLY A 28 -13.93 -2.67 5.57
CA GLY A 28 -13.07 -1.53 5.27
C GLY A 28 -13.66 -0.19 5.71
N LEU A 29 -14.94 0.05 5.44
CA LEU A 29 -15.57 1.37 5.64
C LEU A 29 -15.40 1.89 7.08
N THR A 30 -15.52 1.03 8.08
CA THR A 30 -15.40 1.43 9.49
C THR A 30 -13.96 1.58 9.97
N GLN A 31 -12.97 1.27 9.12
CA GLN A 31 -11.55 1.21 9.48
C GLN A 31 -10.69 2.22 8.71
N LEU A 32 -11.26 2.99 7.79
CA LEU A 32 -10.53 4.03 7.07
C LEU A 32 -10.02 5.11 8.05
N GLY A 33 -8.77 5.53 7.86
CA GLY A 33 -8.07 6.46 8.75
C GLY A 33 -7.59 5.84 10.06
N THR A 34 -7.39 4.51 10.12
CA THR A 34 -6.91 3.81 11.32
C THR A 34 -5.62 3.04 11.05
N LEU A 35 -4.82 2.84 12.10
CA LEU A 35 -3.61 2.00 12.04
C LEU A 35 -3.94 0.52 11.95
N GLY A 36 -4.67 0.03 12.94
CA GLY A 36 -4.87 -1.39 13.22
C GLY A 36 -3.81 -2.04 14.08
N SER A 37 -4.03 -3.32 14.39
CA SER A 37 -3.07 -4.18 15.06
C SER A 37 -1.87 -4.50 14.17
N GLY A 38 -0.69 -4.64 14.76
CA GLY A 38 0.58 -4.94 14.06
C GLY A 38 1.12 -3.79 13.20
N HIS A 39 0.57 -2.58 13.35
CA HIS A 39 0.89 -1.40 12.57
C HIS A 39 1.25 -0.23 13.49
N CYS A 40 1.97 0.79 13.00
CA CYS A 40 2.46 1.89 13.83
C CYS A 40 2.52 3.25 13.10
N VAL A 41 2.45 4.32 13.90
CA VAL A 41 3.04 5.62 13.56
C VAL A 41 4.23 5.80 14.49
N GLN A 42 5.41 6.13 13.95
CA GLN A 42 6.62 6.33 14.73
C GLN A 42 7.23 7.69 14.42
N ILE A 43 7.60 8.42 15.46
CA ILE A 43 8.47 9.59 15.36
C ILE A 43 9.90 9.08 15.49
N GLN A 44 10.74 9.38 14.50
CA GLN A 44 12.10 8.89 14.37
C GLN A 44 13.06 10.07 14.16
N ILE A 45 14.35 9.82 14.35
CA ILE A 45 15.42 10.79 14.10
C ILE A 45 16.38 10.17 13.09
N VAL A 46 16.80 10.95 12.10
CA VAL A 46 17.90 10.56 11.20
C VAL A 46 19.19 10.52 12.01
N ASP A 47 19.67 9.32 12.33
CA ASP A 47 20.86 9.13 13.17
C ASP A 47 22.16 9.10 12.35
N GLU A 48 22.10 8.56 11.12
CA GLU A 48 23.25 8.42 10.23
C GLU A 48 22.82 8.64 8.76
N ILE A 49 23.74 9.18 7.94
CA ILE A 49 23.56 9.40 6.51
C ILE A 49 24.66 8.65 5.76
N TYR A 50 24.28 7.64 4.99
CA TYR A 50 25.22 6.80 4.21
C TYR A 50 25.50 7.35 2.81
N ASP A 51 24.51 7.99 2.19
CA ASP A 51 24.61 8.61 0.87
C ASP A 51 24.09 10.04 0.96
N ALA A 52 25.02 11.00 0.93
CA ALA A 52 24.71 12.41 1.09
C ALA A 52 23.91 12.98 -0.09
N GLU A 53 24.16 12.50 -1.31
CA GLU A 53 23.48 12.98 -2.52
C GLU A 53 22.03 12.50 -2.53
N ALA A 54 21.82 11.20 -2.29
CA ALA A 54 20.48 10.62 -2.23
C ALA A 54 19.66 11.19 -1.07
N ALA A 55 20.27 11.35 0.12
CA ALA A 55 19.61 11.95 1.27
C ALA A 55 19.20 13.41 1.00
N ALA A 56 20.04 14.19 0.32
CA ALA A 56 19.71 15.55 -0.09
C ALA A 56 18.55 15.60 -1.09
N ALA A 57 18.53 14.71 -2.09
CA ALA A 57 17.43 14.60 -3.04
C ALA A 57 16.09 14.25 -2.36
N MET A 58 16.12 13.52 -1.24
CA MET A 58 14.94 13.17 -0.43
C MET A 58 14.60 14.19 0.66
N GLY A 59 15.36 15.27 0.81
CA GLY A 59 15.16 16.27 1.87
C GLY A 59 15.68 15.85 3.27
N LEU A 60 16.42 14.74 3.36
CA LEU A 60 16.97 14.13 4.60
C LEU A 60 18.47 14.43 4.80
N HIS A 61 18.94 15.60 4.37
CA HIS A 61 20.37 15.97 4.29
C HIS A 61 21.08 16.25 5.63
N GLN A 62 20.42 16.07 6.78
CA GLN A 62 21.01 16.39 8.10
C GLN A 62 20.67 15.31 9.13
N VAL A 63 21.70 14.85 9.85
CA VAL A 63 21.55 14.07 11.09
C VAL A 63 20.80 14.92 12.12
N GLY A 64 19.92 14.30 12.89
CA GLY A 64 19.05 14.97 13.87
C GLY A 64 17.70 15.41 13.31
N ARG A 65 17.46 15.27 12.00
CA ARG A 65 16.12 15.53 11.41
C ARG A 65 15.09 14.59 12.01
N VAL A 66 13.95 15.14 12.41
CA VAL A 66 12.79 14.36 12.87
C VAL A 66 11.97 13.91 11.67
N CYS A 67 11.61 12.62 11.63
CA CYS A 67 10.77 12.03 10.61
C CYS A 67 9.57 11.33 11.25
N VAL A 68 8.49 11.18 10.48
CA VAL A 68 7.35 10.36 10.88
C VAL A 68 7.17 9.23 9.88
N VAL A 69 7.16 8.00 10.38
CA VAL A 69 6.91 6.80 9.57
C VAL A 69 5.51 6.28 9.89
N ILE A 70 4.70 6.11 8.86
CA ILE A 70 3.36 5.52 8.95
C ILE A 70 3.41 4.14 8.30
N HIS A 71 3.34 3.10 9.12
CA HIS A 71 3.28 1.72 8.66
C HIS A 71 1.85 1.20 8.81
N CYS A 72 1.08 1.22 7.72
CA CYS A 72 -0.28 0.65 7.67
C CYS A 72 -0.65 0.16 6.26
N GLY A 73 -1.74 -0.61 6.19
CA GLY A 73 -2.24 -1.19 4.94
C GLY A 73 -3.73 -0.97 4.70
N SER A 74 -4.30 -1.83 3.86
CA SER A 74 -5.70 -1.81 3.41
C SER A 74 -6.74 -2.22 4.47
N ARG A 75 -6.32 -2.34 5.73
CA ARG A 75 -7.14 -2.77 6.86
C ARG A 75 -7.88 -4.09 6.55
N GLY A 76 -9.06 -4.29 7.15
CA GLY A 76 -9.90 -5.46 6.94
C GLY A 76 -10.40 -5.64 5.50
N LEU A 77 -10.35 -4.60 4.66
CA LEU A 77 -10.77 -4.69 3.26
C LEU A 77 -9.85 -5.60 2.47
N GLY A 78 -8.55 -5.31 2.43
CA GLY A 78 -7.61 -6.12 1.64
C GLY A 78 -7.42 -7.53 2.20
N HIS A 79 -7.48 -7.69 3.54
CA HIS A 79 -7.51 -9.03 4.13
C HIS A 79 -8.72 -9.83 3.62
N GLN A 80 -9.90 -9.22 3.58
CA GLN A 80 -11.09 -9.92 3.11
C GLN A 80 -11.01 -10.20 1.60
N VAL A 81 -10.50 -9.28 0.80
CA VAL A 81 -10.22 -9.52 -0.63
C VAL A 81 -9.31 -10.74 -0.80
N ALA A 82 -8.20 -10.82 -0.07
CA ALA A 82 -7.31 -11.97 -0.15
C ALA A 82 -8.03 -13.28 0.22
N THR A 83 -8.82 -13.29 1.31
CA THR A 83 -9.61 -14.46 1.70
C THR A 83 -10.63 -14.88 0.63
N ASP A 84 -11.38 -13.93 0.07
CA ASP A 84 -12.42 -14.22 -0.92
C ASP A 84 -11.82 -14.85 -2.18
N TYR A 85 -10.68 -14.33 -2.65
CA TYR A 85 -10.03 -14.81 -3.87
C TYR A 85 -9.24 -16.09 -3.67
N LEU A 86 -8.63 -16.32 -2.50
CA LEU A 86 -8.02 -17.61 -2.17
C LEU A 86 -9.06 -18.74 -2.20
N GLN A 87 -10.25 -18.53 -1.63
CA GLN A 87 -11.33 -19.52 -1.66
C GLN A 87 -11.80 -19.80 -3.09
N MET A 88 -11.90 -18.76 -3.93
CA MET A 88 -12.28 -18.91 -5.33
C MET A 88 -11.22 -19.69 -6.11
N PHE A 89 -9.94 -19.40 -5.90
CA PHE A 89 -8.84 -20.12 -6.55
C PHE A 89 -8.82 -21.58 -6.12
N GLU A 90 -8.89 -21.88 -4.83
CA GLU A 90 -8.95 -23.25 -4.32
C GLU A 90 -10.11 -24.07 -4.94
N ALA A 91 -11.28 -23.44 -5.14
CA ALA A 91 -12.40 -24.07 -5.81
C ALA A 91 -12.13 -24.31 -7.31
N GLY A 92 -11.61 -23.31 -8.02
CA GLY A 92 -11.29 -23.41 -9.45
C GLY A 92 -10.22 -24.46 -9.74
N MET A 93 -9.19 -24.53 -8.91
CA MET A 93 -8.10 -25.51 -9.03
C MET A 93 -8.60 -26.95 -8.93
N LYS A 94 -9.56 -27.22 -8.03
CA LYS A 94 -10.18 -28.55 -7.89
C LYS A 94 -10.94 -28.97 -9.16
N VAL A 95 -11.59 -28.02 -9.83
CA VAL A 95 -12.35 -28.29 -11.07
C VAL A 95 -11.41 -28.72 -12.20
N VAL A 96 -10.25 -28.07 -12.32
CA VAL A 96 -9.27 -28.37 -13.38
C VAL A 96 -8.24 -29.44 -12.99
N GLY A 97 -8.36 -30.02 -11.79
CA GLY A 97 -7.43 -31.05 -11.30
C GLY A 97 -6.01 -30.55 -11.05
N MET A 98 -5.81 -29.25 -10.79
CA MET A 98 -4.49 -28.68 -10.51
C MET A 98 -4.06 -29.02 -9.08
N VAL A 99 -2.95 -29.74 -8.94
CA VAL A 99 -2.36 -30.11 -7.65
C VAL A 99 -1.15 -29.23 -7.39
N LEU A 100 -1.14 -28.52 -6.26
CA LEU A 100 -0.01 -27.72 -5.80
C LEU A 100 0.72 -28.40 -4.65
N PRO A 101 2.04 -28.18 -4.51
CA PRO A 101 2.84 -28.74 -3.42
C PRO A 101 2.41 -28.21 -2.04
N ASP A 102 1.82 -27.01 -1.98
CA ASP A 102 1.22 -26.43 -0.78
C ASP A 102 -0.14 -25.80 -1.14
N ARG A 103 -1.13 -25.94 -0.27
CA ARG A 103 -2.44 -25.30 -0.45
C ARG A 103 -2.37 -23.78 -0.32
N HIS A 104 -1.42 -23.24 0.44
CA HIS A 104 -1.30 -21.80 0.70
C HIS A 104 -0.74 -21.03 -0.51
N VAL A 105 -0.31 -21.73 -1.56
CA VAL A 105 0.08 -21.13 -2.84
C VAL A 105 -1.03 -21.22 -3.89
N ALA A 106 -2.29 -21.36 -3.47
CA ALA A 106 -3.46 -21.35 -4.36
C ALA A 106 -3.44 -20.15 -5.32
N CYS A 107 -3.60 -20.42 -6.61
CA CYS A 107 -3.42 -19.44 -7.67
C CYS A 107 -4.40 -19.67 -8.83
N ALA A 108 -4.52 -18.65 -9.69
CA ALA A 108 -5.17 -18.75 -10.99
C ALA A 108 -4.22 -18.18 -12.07
N PRO A 109 -4.31 -18.67 -13.33
CA PRO A 109 -3.59 -18.04 -14.44
C PRO A 109 -3.91 -16.55 -14.53
N VAL A 110 -2.89 -15.70 -14.73
CA VAL A 110 -3.06 -14.24 -14.76
C VAL A 110 -4.10 -13.78 -15.79
N GLY A 111 -4.17 -14.47 -16.93
CA GLY A 111 -5.13 -14.18 -18.01
C GLY A 111 -6.54 -14.74 -17.80
N SER A 112 -6.81 -15.49 -16.73
CA SER A 112 -8.14 -16.06 -16.48
C SER A 112 -9.13 -14.99 -15.98
N THR A 113 -10.43 -15.30 -16.02
CA THR A 113 -11.47 -14.43 -15.46
C THR A 113 -11.23 -14.17 -13.98
N GLU A 114 -10.87 -15.21 -13.23
CA GLU A 114 -10.56 -15.18 -11.80
C GLU A 114 -9.29 -14.38 -11.50
N GLY A 115 -8.24 -14.57 -12.30
CA GLY A 115 -6.97 -13.85 -12.19
C GLY A 115 -7.14 -12.35 -12.40
N HIS A 116 -7.85 -11.96 -13.48
CA HIS A 116 -8.17 -10.55 -13.74
C HIS A 116 -9.05 -9.95 -12.65
N ALA A 117 -10.08 -10.66 -12.20
CA ALA A 117 -10.95 -10.18 -11.14
C ALA A 117 -10.16 -9.94 -9.83
N TYR A 118 -9.27 -10.86 -9.47
CA TYR A 118 -8.40 -10.71 -8.30
C TYR A 118 -7.49 -9.50 -8.44
N PHE A 119 -6.82 -9.38 -9.59
CA PHE A 119 -5.91 -8.27 -9.84
C PHE A 119 -6.65 -6.93 -9.68
N GLN A 120 -7.84 -6.81 -10.25
CA GLN A 120 -8.66 -5.60 -10.11
C GLN A 120 -9.10 -5.33 -8.66
N ALA A 121 -9.49 -6.36 -7.91
CA ALA A 121 -9.86 -6.24 -6.50
C ALA A 121 -8.66 -5.89 -5.60
N MET A 122 -7.49 -6.47 -5.85
CA MET A 122 -6.24 -6.15 -5.18
C MET A 122 -5.83 -4.70 -5.44
N ASN A 123 -5.92 -4.23 -6.70
CA ASN A 123 -5.67 -2.83 -7.03
C ASN A 123 -6.64 -1.90 -6.28
N ALA A 124 -7.92 -2.27 -6.13
CA ALA A 124 -8.87 -1.52 -5.33
C ALA A 124 -8.51 -1.51 -3.83
N ALA A 125 -8.02 -2.63 -3.29
CA ALA A 125 -7.52 -2.69 -1.92
C ALA A 125 -6.24 -1.86 -1.71
N GLY A 126 -5.34 -1.83 -2.69
CA GLY A 126 -4.17 -0.96 -2.70
C GLY A 126 -4.54 0.52 -2.69
N ASN A 127 -5.54 0.92 -3.48
CA ASN A 127 -6.07 2.30 -3.47
C ASN A 127 -6.70 2.66 -2.11
N PHE A 128 -7.38 1.71 -1.48
CA PHE A 128 -7.87 1.90 -0.11
C PHE A 128 -6.71 2.10 0.89
N ALA A 129 -5.61 1.37 0.73
CA ALA A 129 -4.41 1.53 1.57
C ALA A 129 -3.74 2.90 1.38
N PHE A 130 -3.60 3.38 0.14
CA PHE A 130 -3.11 4.74 -0.13
C PHE A 130 -3.99 5.78 0.56
N CYS A 131 -5.31 5.70 0.37
CA CYS A 131 -6.25 6.61 1.03
C CYS A 131 -6.15 6.55 2.56
N ASN A 132 -5.99 5.36 3.14
CA ASN A 132 -5.80 5.19 4.58
C ASN A 132 -4.53 5.90 5.08
N ARG A 133 -3.41 5.77 4.36
CA ARG A 133 -2.16 6.48 4.69
C ARG A 133 -2.29 7.98 4.52
N SER A 134 -2.94 8.48 3.48
CA SER A 134 -3.17 9.92 3.30
C SER A 134 -4.01 10.51 4.44
N VAL A 135 -5.04 9.81 4.90
CA VAL A 135 -5.84 10.26 6.06
C VAL A 135 -4.99 10.27 7.33
N LEU A 136 -4.18 9.24 7.56
CA LEU A 136 -3.28 9.22 8.72
C LEU A 136 -2.19 10.30 8.65
N ALA A 137 -1.63 10.57 7.48
CA ALA A 137 -0.66 11.64 7.28
C ALA A 137 -1.26 13.02 7.59
N SER A 138 -2.50 13.28 7.15
CA SER A 138 -3.24 14.49 7.54
C SER A 138 -3.45 14.57 9.05
N ARG A 139 -3.78 13.46 9.72
CA ARG A 139 -3.93 13.45 11.19
C ARG A 139 -2.60 13.67 11.92
N VAL A 140 -1.49 13.13 11.41
CA VAL A 140 -0.15 13.40 11.94
C VAL A 140 0.16 14.89 11.83
N ARG A 141 -0.08 15.51 10.67
CA ARG A 141 0.10 16.96 10.49
C ARG A 141 -0.70 17.75 11.51
N ASN A 142 -2.01 17.49 11.64
CA ASN A 142 -2.85 18.17 12.62
C ASN A 142 -2.32 18.00 14.06
N ALA A 143 -1.89 16.79 14.43
CA ALA A 143 -1.32 16.55 15.77
C ALA A 143 -0.03 17.34 16.01
N PHE A 144 0.82 17.53 14.99
CA PHE A 144 2.01 18.36 15.09
C PHE A 144 1.64 19.85 15.19
N GLU A 145 0.67 20.31 14.41
CA GLU A 145 0.16 21.69 14.49
C GLU A 145 -0.40 22.00 15.87
N ASP A 146 -1.20 21.08 16.43
CA ASP A 146 -1.80 21.20 17.76
C ASP A 146 -0.74 21.27 18.87
N VAL A 147 0.35 20.53 18.76
CA VAL A 147 1.41 20.49 19.79
C VAL A 147 2.37 21.67 19.66
N PHE A 148 2.85 21.96 18.45
CA PHE A 148 3.91 22.94 18.23
C PHE A 148 3.39 24.35 17.96
N GLN A 149 2.10 24.51 17.67
CA GLN A 149 1.47 25.81 17.35
C GLN A 149 2.10 26.49 16.12
N TYR A 150 2.59 25.69 15.17
CA TYR A 150 3.05 26.08 13.84
C TYR A 150 2.30 25.26 12.80
N SER A 151 2.08 25.81 11.61
CA SER A 151 1.49 25.02 10.52
C SER A 151 2.41 23.86 10.15
N ALA A 152 1.86 22.74 9.67
CA ALA A 152 2.64 21.60 9.21
C ALA A 152 3.58 22.00 8.07
N ARG A 153 3.21 23.01 7.27
CA ARG A 153 4.06 23.58 6.24
C ARG A 153 5.28 24.28 6.83
N ASP A 154 5.10 25.10 7.87
CA ASP A 154 6.19 25.82 8.55
C ASP A 154 7.12 24.86 9.30
N LEU A 155 6.57 23.75 9.82
CA LEU A 155 7.34 22.65 10.41
C LEU A 155 8.09 21.80 9.37
N GLY A 156 7.79 21.98 8.09
CA GLY A 156 8.37 21.19 7.01
C GLY A 156 7.88 19.74 6.97
N LEU A 157 6.62 19.48 7.32
CA LEU A 157 6.01 18.14 7.36
C LEU A 157 5.48 17.71 5.97
N TYR A 158 6.40 17.43 5.06
CA TYR A 158 6.12 16.91 3.71
C TYR A 158 6.29 15.39 3.62
N THR A 159 5.60 14.78 2.65
CA THR A 159 5.76 13.36 2.34
C THR A 159 7.07 13.14 1.59
N VAL A 160 8.01 12.41 2.18
CA VAL A 160 9.25 12.01 1.47
C VAL A 160 8.92 10.99 0.39
N TYR A 161 8.29 9.88 0.78
CA TYR A 161 7.81 8.86 -0.16
C TYR A 161 6.75 7.95 0.49
N ASP A 162 5.78 7.47 -0.30
CA ASP A 162 4.81 6.42 0.08
C ASP A 162 4.97 5.21 -0.85
N VAL A 163 5.28 4.05 -0.25
CA VAL A 163 5.51 2.79 -0.96
C VAL A 163 4.69 1.64 -0.38
N CYS A 164 4.22 0.75 -1.26
CA CYS A 164 3.57 -0.51 -0.89
C CYS A 164 4.59 -1.65 -0.84
N HIS A 165 4.54 -2.49 0.20
CA HIS A 165 5.34 -3.73 0.28
C HIS A 165 4.56 -5.03 0.03
N ASN A 166 3.21 -4.97 -0.03
CA ASN A 166 2.34 -6.12 -0.30
C ASN A 166 1.45 -5.79 -1.50
N LEU A 167 1.97 -6.00 -2.71
CA LEU A 167 1.29 -5.70 -3.96
C LEU A 167 1.90 -6.50 -5.11
N ALA A 168 1.09 -6.89 -6.09
CA ALA A 168 1.57 -7.35 -7.39
C ALA A 168 1.36 -6.24 -8.44
N LYS A 169 2.35 -6.05 -9.32
CA LYS A 169 2.32 -5.04 -10.38
C LYS A 169 2.71 -5.67 -11.71
N VAL A 170 2.17 -5.12 -12.79
CA VAL A 170 2.68 -5.37 -14.14
C VAL A 170 3.80 -4.36 -14.37
N GLU A 171 5.00 -4.87 -14.61
CA GLU A 171 6.21 -4.09 -14.81
C GLU A 171 6.93 -4.67 -16.03
N VAL A 172 7.66 -3.81 -16.75
CA VAL A 172 8.50 -4.23 -17.87
C VAL A 172 9.92 -4.46 -17.34
N HIS A 173 10.45 -5.64 -17.56
CA HIS A 173 11.79 -6.02 -17.14
C HIS A 173 12.66 -6.37 -18.35
N GLN A 174 13.97 -6.14 -18.24
CA GLN A 174 14.93 -6.57 -19.26
C GLN A 174 15.30 -8.03 -19.01
N LEU A 175 14.99 -8.91 -19.97
CA LEU A 175 15.40 -10.30 -19.98
C LEU A 175 16.26 -10.53 -21.22
N ASP A 176 17.53 -10.91 -21.02
CA ASP A 176 18.49 -11.14 -22.11
C ASP A 176 18.64 -9.96 -23.10
N GLY A 177 18.43 -8.72 -22.62
CA GLY A 177 18.50 -7.49 -23.42
C GLY A 177 17.21 -7.14 -24.17
N GLU A 178 16.14 -7.90 -24.01
CA GLU A 178 14.80 -7.59 -24.52
C GLU A 178 13.87 -7.15 -23.38
N GLY A 179 13.10 -6.07 -23.60
CA GLY A 179 12.06 -5.65 -22.67
C GLY A 179 10.84 -6.57 -22.77
N ARG A 180 10.45 -7.19 -21.65
CA ARG A 180 9.29 -8.09 -21.52
C ARG A 180 8.38 -7.68 -20.38
#